data_AF-A0A316C8L2-F1
#
_entry.id   AF-A0A316C8L2-F1
#
_cell.length_a   1.000
_cell.length_b   1.000
_cell.length_c   1.000
_cell.angle_alpha   90.00
_cell.angle_beta   90.00
_cell.angle_gamma   90.00
#
_symmetry.space_group_name_H-M   'P 1'
#
loop_
_entity.id
_entity.type
_entity.pdbx_description
1 polymer ?
#
loop_
_entity_poly.entity_id
_entity_poly.type
_entity_poly.pdbx_seq_one_letter_code
_entity_poly.pdbx_strand_id
1 'polypeptide(L)'
;MTEAEDSPLYVTALAKGLSVLTAFGPFRPAMNLLELADATDLNKSTIQRCVFTLEAMGYLARDNGNHESFFIDGEWVWPVGG
;
A
#
# COMPACT_ATOMS: atom_id res chain seq x y z
N MET A 1 4.92 -21.64 -1.26
CA MET A 1 4.87 -21.09 -2.63
C MET A 1 3.70 -21.73 -3.32
N THR A 2 2.64 -20.96 -3.49
CA THR A 2 1.45 -21.37 -4.25
C THR A 2 1.84 -21.47 -5.72
N GLU A 3 1.42 -22.53 -6.42
CA GLU A 3 1.72 -22.75 -7.86
C GLU A 3 1.40 -21.54 -8.76
N ALA A 4 0.56 -20.61 -8.28
CA ALA A 4 0.23 -19.39 -8.97
C ALA A 4 1.44 -18.45 -9.19
N GLU A 5 2.40 -18.37 -8.27
CA GLU A 5 3.52 -17.40 -8.35
C GLU A 5 4.54 -17.75 -9.43
N ASP A 6 4.66 -19.03 -9.78
CA ASP A 6 5.56 -19.54 -10.81
C ASP A 6 4.92 -19.50 -12.23
N SER A 7 3.64 -19.13 -12.32
CA SER A 7 2.93 -19.04 -13.60
C SER A 7 3.40 -17.85 -14.43
N PRO A 8 3.61 -18.00 -15.76
CA PRO A 8 3.91 -16.87 -16.64
C PRO A 8 2.76 -15.86 -16.74
N LEU A 9 1.56 -16.20 -16.28
CA LEU A 9 0.42 -15.29 -16.18
C LEU A 9 0.44 -14.45 -14.90
N TYR A 10 1.36 -14.73 -13.98
CA TYR A 10 1.45 -14.02 -12.72
C TYR A 10 2.15 -12.66 -12.89
N VAL A 11 1.41 -11.59 -12.62
CA VAL A 11 1.95 -10.23 -12.70
C VAL A 11 2.50 -9.83 -11.33
N THR A 12 3.77 -10.15 -11.07
CA THR A 12 4.43 -9.88 -9.77
C THR A 12 4.31 -8.43 -9.32
N ALA A 13 4.36 -7.47 -10.25
CA ALA A 13 4.22 -6.05 -9.93
C ALA A 13 2.82 -5.70 -9.40
N LEU A 14 1.77 -6.29 -9.97
CA LEU A 14 0.40 -6.11 -9.51
C LEU A 14 0.22 -6.72 -8.12
N ALA A 15 0.71 -7.94 -7.90
CA ALA A 15 0.66 -8.59 -6.60
C ALA A 15 1.31 -7.75 -5.50
N LYS A 16 2.48 -7.15 -5.77
CA LYS A 16 3.16 -6.24 -4.85
C LYS A 16 2.40 -4.94 -4.61
N GLY A 17 1.77 -4.38 -5.65
CA GLY A 17 0.90 -3.21 -5.48
C GLY A 17 -0.31 -3.52 -4.58
N LEU A 18 -0.95 -4.67 -4.81
CA LEU A 18 -2.07 -5.12 -3.99
C LEU A 18 -1.65 -5.44 -2.55
N SER A 19 -0.49 -6.06 -2.34
CA SER A 19 0.00 -6.35 -0.98
C SER A 19 0.19 -5.08 -0.16
N VAL A 20 0.66 -3.99 -0.78
CA VAL A 20 0.74 -2.66 -0.15
C VAL A 20 -0.64 -2.13 0.22
N LEU A 21 -1.64 -2.22 -0.67
CA LEU A 21 -3.02 -1.79 -0.36
C LEU A 21 -3.65 -2.61 0.77
N THR A 22 -3.41 -3.92 0.80
CA THR A 22 -3.98 -4.82 1.82
C THR A 22 -3.24 -4.78 3.16
N ALA A 23 -2.07 -4.12 3.23
CA ALA A 23 -1.32 -3.97 4.47
C ALA A 23 -2.02 -3.01 5.44
N PHE A 24 -2.85 -2.09 4.92
CA PHE A 24 -3.66 -1.19 5.72
C PHE A 24 -4.83 -1.93 6.36
N GLY A 25 -5.22 -1.51 7.56
CA GLY A 25 -6.36 -2.09 8.25
C GLY A 25 -6.80 -1.29 9.47
N PRO A 26 -7.83 -1.74 10.20
CA PRO A 26 -8.41 -0.98 11.32
C PRO A 26 -7.41 -0.62 12.42
N PHE A 27 -6.39 -1.47 12.63
CA PHE A 27 -5.34 -1.26 13.64
C PHE A 27 -4.12 -0.51 13.10
N ARG A 28 -4.00 -0.36 11.78
CA ARG A 28 -2.91 0.34 11.08
C ARG A 28 -3.52 1.18 9.95
N PRO A 29 -4.29 2.24 10.27
CA PRO A 29 -4.99 3.04 9.27
C PRO A 29 -4.04 3.94 8.47
N ALA A 30 -2.88 4.26 9.04
CA ALA A 30 -1.83 5.01 8.38
C ALA A 30 -0.47 4.33 8.64
N MET A 31 0.41 4.34 7.64
CA MET A 31 1.76 3.77 7.72
C MET A 31 2.76 4.58 6.90
N ASN A 32 3.98 4.73 7.40
CA ASN A 32 5.09 5.29 6.64
C ASN A 32 5.78 4.22 5.76
N LEU A 33 6.77 4.63 4.94
CA LEU A 33 7.47 3.71 4.03
C LEU A 33 8.19 2.54 4.73
N LEU A 34 8.69 2.74 5.94
CA LEU A 34 9.38 1.71 6.71
C LEU A 34 8.38 0.69 7.26
N GLU A 35 7.27 1.15 7.81
CA GLU A 35 6.19 0.29 8.31
C GLU A 35 5.57 -0.52 7.17
N LEU A 36 5.42 0.06 5.99
CA LEU A 36 4.97 -0.66 4.79
C LEU A 36 5.97 -1.73 4.32
N ALA A 37 7.28 -1.42 4.37
CA ALA A 37 8.31 -2.40 4.04
C ALA A 37 8.29 -3.59 5.01
N ASP A 38 8.15 -3.32 6.30
CA ASP A 38 8.03 -4.35 7.35
C ASP A 38 6.75 -5.18 7.20
N ALA A 39 5.61 -4.52 6.98
CA ALA A 39 4.30 -5.19 6.88
C ALA A 39 4.16 -6.08 5.63
N THR A 40 4.91 -5.81 4.56
CA THR A 40 4.79 -6.52 3.29
C THR A 40 6.00 -7.37 2.92
N ASP A 41 7.07 -7.32 3.72
CA ASP A 41 8.38 -7.92 3.43
C ASP A 41 8.94 -7.50 2.04
N LEU A 42 8.65 -6.26 1.63
CA LEU A 42 9.14 -5.69 0.38
C LEU A 42 10.28 -4.71 0.64
N ASN A 43 11.26 -4.69 -0.26
CA ASN A 43 12.33 -3.71 -0.17
C ASN A 43 11.83 -2.27 -0.39
N LYS A 44 12.58 -1.30 0.15
CA LYS A 44 12.26 0.13 0.09
C LYS A 44 11.99 0.64 -1.32
N SER A 45 12.77 0.23 -2.32
CA SER A 45 12.59 0.68 -3.71
C SER A 45 11.25 0.22 -4.30
N THR A 46 10.83 -1.01 -3.98
CA THR A 46 9.53 -1.55 -4.38
C THR A 46 8.41 -0.77 -3.72
N ILE A 47 8.50 -0.54 -2.40
CA ILE A 47 7.51 0.25 -1.66
C ILE A 47 7.37 1.66 -2.22
N GLN A 48 8.48 2.38 -2.43
CA GLN A 48 8.45 3.74 -2.97
C GLN A 48 7.74 3.81 -4.33
N ARG A 49 8.02 2.85 -5.22
CA ARG A 49 7.36 2.79 -6.54
C ARG A 49 5.89 2.46 -6.42
N CYS A 50 5.53 1.45 -5.62
CA CYS A 50 4.14 1.05 -5.40
C CYS A 50 3.32 2.20 -4.81
N VAL A 51 3.82 2.80 -3.72
CA VAL A 51 3.16 3.91 -3.04
C VAL A 51 3.00 5.12 -3.96
N PHE A 52 4.05 5.52 -4.68
CA PHE A 52 3.95 6.62 -5.66
C PHE A 52 2.88 6.35 -6.73
N THR A 53 2.83 5.14 -7.28
CA THR A 53 1.84 4.78 -8.30
C THR A 53 0.43 4.77 -7.71
N LEU A 54 0.24 4.20 -6.52
CA LEU A 54 -1.07 4.14 -5.84
C LEU A 54 -1.57 5.52 -5.42
N GLU A 55 -0.67 6.39 -4.96
CA GLU A 55 -0.93 7.80 -4.64
C GLU A 55 -1.35 8.57 -5.90
N ALA A 56 -0.61 8.44 -7.00
CA ALA A 56 -0.94 9.11 -8.26
C ALA A 56 -2.28 8.64 -8.87
N MET A 57 -2.73 7.43 -8.54
CA MET A 57 -4.01 6.88 -8.96
C MET A 57 -5.16 7.19 -7.99
N GLY A 58 -4.90 7.84 -6.85
CA GLY A 58 -5.91 8.18 -5.84
C GLY A 58 -6.36 7.00 -4.98
N TYR A 59 -5.56 5.93 -4.87
CA TYR A 59 -5.82 4.86 -3.90
C TYR A 59 -5.19 5.12 -2.54
N LEU A 60 -4.10 5.88 -2.51
CA LEU A 60 -3.44 6.32 -1.30
C LEU A 60 -3.39 7.85 -1.25
N ALA A 61 -3.55 8.39 -0.06
CA ALA A 61 -3.24 9.78 0.24
C ALA A 61 -2.05 9.83 1.20
N ARG A 62 -1.32 10.95 1.14
CA ARG A 62 -0.15 11.22 1.96
C ARG A 62 -0.48 12.31 2.97
N ASP A 63 -0.21 12.03 4.24
CA ASP A 63 -0.14 13.04 5.28
C ASP A 63 1.25 13.68 5.26
N ASN A 64 1.31 14.97 4.92
CA ASN A 64 2.53 15.77 4.85
C ASN A 64 2.95 16.34 6.22
N GLY A 65 2.41 15.81 7.32
CA GLY A 65 2.89 16.09 8.68
C GLY A 65 4.32 15.59 8.93
N ASN A 66 4.78 15.67 10.19
CA ASN A 66 6.16 15.36 10.56
C ASN A 66 6.60 13.92 10.22
N HIS A 67 5.66 12.98 10.05
CA HIS A 67 5.93 11.59 9.71
C HIS A 67 5.19 11.25 8.41
N GLU A 68 5.84 11.40 7.25
CA GLU A 68 5.29 11.11 5.91
C GLU A 68 4.57 9.75 5.86
N SER A 69 3.27 9.75 6.15
CA SER A 69 2.47 8.55 6.34
C SER A 69 1.42 8.48 5.24
N PHE A 70 1.11 7.27 4.83
CA PHE A 70 0.12 6.98 3.79
C PHE A 70 -1.11 6.37 4.42
N PHE A 71 -2.26 6.63 3.84
CA PHE A 71 -3.53 6.01 4.21
C PHE A 71 -4.35 5.77 2.94
N ILE A 72 -5.32 4.86 3.00
CA ILE A 72 -6.23 4.60 1.87
C ILE A 72 -7.09 5.83 1.65
N ASP A 73 -7.04 6.41 0.44
CA ASP A 73 -7.81 7.60 0.09
C ASP A 73 -9.27 7.21 -0.14
N GLY A 74 -10.11 7.60 0.83
CA GLY A 74 -11.45 7.07 1.00
C GLY A 74 -12.53 8.02 0.51
N GLU A 75 -12.69 8.20 -0.81
CA GLU A 75 -14.02 8.56 -1.34
C GLU A 75 -15.01 7.37 -1.20
N TRP A 76 -14.52 6.15 -0.94
CA TRP A 76 -15.34 4.92 -0.90
C TRP A 76 -15.21 4.09 0.38
N VAL A 77 -14.34 4.47 1.34
CA VAL A 77 -14.10 3.68 2.55
C VAL A 77 -14.15 4.59 3.77
N TRP A 78 -15.35 4.66 4.34
CA TRP A 78 -15.75 5.25 5.63
C TRP A 78 -16.00 6.77 5.66
N PRO A 79 -17.24 7.22 5.94
CA PRO A 79 -17.47 8.56 6.43
C PRO A 79 -16.90 8.62 7.85
N VAL A 80 -15.72 9.18 8.01
CA VAL A 80 -15.37 9.72 9.33
C VAL A 80 -16.39 10.82 9.63
N GLY A 81 -17.33 10.54 10.54
CA GLY A 81 -18.38 11.46 11.01
C GLY A 81 -17.81 12.83 11.40
N GLY A 82 -18.58 13.92 11.39
CA GLY A 82 -19.86 13.99 12.11
C GLY A 82 -19.58 14.15 13.59
#